data_AF-A0A3G6IWI4-F1
#
_entry.id   AF-A0A3G6IWI4-F1
#
_cell.length_a   1.000
_cell.length_b   1.000
_cell.length_c   1.000
_cell.angle_alpha   90.00
_cell.angle_beta   90.00
_cell.angle_gamma   90.00
#
_symmetry.space_group_name_H-M   'P 1'
#
loop_
_entity.id
_entity.type
_entity.pdbx_description
1 polymer ?
#
loop_
_entity_poly.entity_id
_entity_poly.type
_entity_poly.pdbx_seq_one_letter_code
_entity_poly.pdbx_strand_id
1 'polypeptide(L)'
;MDIPISAVLLEPTASFESVRQACQNAAAQGIGVVVPPNLLRALPAEQGQEASQVQEGQQFQQAGQSWQAAPGAHTEPGAHTEPGWQQQPQTPQDLPRRVSVASVAGYPSGQHHRLIKASEARLAVQEGASMVAVVPEYANIAVMNSTGFISEVASIREAVPHPAQLAVFVDTTIFDAQQLAWAARQLGPVGIDAIIAGPHESAAEGVWHLSQHSRVPVMAVCSNEQAPAVVEAGATGLWITHLLDI
;
A
#
# COMPACT_ATOMS: atom_id res chain seq x y z
N MET A 1 17.23 -10.79 -8.18
CA MET A 1 15.80 -10.57 -7.89
C MET A 1 15.65 -9.07 -7.77
N ASP A 2 14.91 -8.42 -8.67
CA ASP A 2 14.80 -6.96 -8.65
C ASP A 2 13.96 -6.55 -7.45
N ILE A 3 14.58 -5.82 -6.51
CA ILE A 3 13.91 -5.31 -5.33
C ILE A 3 12.98 -4.16 -5.74
N PRO A 4 11.71 -4.12 -5.30
CA PRO A 4 10.82 -3.01 -5.62
C PRO A 4 11.33 -1.73 -4.96
N ILE A 5 11.38 -0.65 -5.73
CA ILE A 5 11.83 0.67 -5.30
C ILE A 5 10.67 1.65 -5.43
N SER A 6 10.49 2.49 -4.40
CA SER A 6 9.58 3.63 -4.42
C SER A 6 10.33 4.91 -4.06
N ALA A 7 10.05 6.00 -4.77
CA ALA A 7 10.54 7.33 -4.43
C ALA A 7 9.69 7.96 -3.32
N VAL A 8 10.33 8.47 -2.25
CA VAL A 8 9.64 9.12 -1.14
C VAL A 8 9.45 10.61 -1.41
N LEU A 9 8.21 11.06 -1.53
CA LEU A 9 7.81 12.43 -1.86
C LEU A 9 6.95 13.03 -0.73
N LEU A 10 7.44 12.93 0.50
CA LEU A 10 6.74 13.35 1.73
C LEU A 10 7.21 14.70 2.28
N GLU A 11 7.99 15.46 1.50
CA GLU A 11 8.48 16.79 1.88
C GLU A 11 7.29 17.74 2.14
N PRO A 12 7.12 18.28 3.37
CA PRO A 12 5.94 19.07 3.73
C PRO A 12 5.78 20.35 2.93
N THR A 13 6.89 20.85 2.37
CA THR A 13 6.94 22.10 1.60
C THR A 13 6.85 21.89 0.09
N ALA A 14 6.75 20.64 -0.39
CA ALA A 14 6.66 20.35 -1.82
C ALA A 14 5.37 20.89 -2.43
N SER A 15 5.47 21.42 -3.65
CA SER A 15 4.31 21.92 -4.38
C SER A 15 3.58 20.77 -5.08
N PHE A 16 2.30 20.98 -5.39
CA PHE A 16 1.53 20.02 -6.18
C PHE A 16 2.19 19.72 -7.53
N GLU A 17 2.74 20.74 -8.18
CA GLU A 17 3.39 20.62 -9.48
C GLU A 17 4.71 19.83 -9.39
N SER A 18 5.53 20.08 -8.37
CA SER A 18 6.78 19.34 -8.18
C SER A 18 6.51 17.85 -7.90
N VAL A 19 5.51 17.55 -7.07
CA VAL A 19 5.10 16.16 -6.80
C VAL A 19 4.54 15.49 -8.05
N ARG A 20 3.69 16.18 -8.82
CA ARG A 20 3.17 15.67 -10.10
C ARG A 20 4.30 15.33 -11.07
N GLN A 21 5.28 16.23 -11.24
CA GLN A 21 6.42 15.99 -12.12
C GLN A 21 7.27 14.80 -11.65
N ALA A 22 7.56 14.72 -10.36
CA ALA A 22 8.30 13.59 -9.79
C ALA A 22 7.56 12.25 -9.98
N CYS A 23 6.23 12.23 -9.80
CA CYS A 23 5.42 11.05 -10.06
C CYS A 23 5.45 10.63 -11.55
N GLN A 24 5.44 11.58 -12.48
CA GLN A 24 5.58 11.29 -13.91
C GLN A 24 6.95 10.69 -14.25
N ASN A 25 8.02 11.24 -13.68
CA ASN A 25 9.38 10.74 -13.87
C ASN A 25 9.54 9.33 -13.29
N ALA A 26 9.03 9.08 -12.08
CA ALA A 26 9.04 7.76 -11.45
C ALA A 26 8.25 6.73 -12.27
N ALA A 27 7.06 7.10 -12.77
CA ALA A 27 6.24 6.24 -13.61
C ALA A 27 6.95 5.86 -14.93
N ALA A 28 7.66 6.80 -15.56
CA ALA A 28 8.46 6.55 -16.76
C ALA A 28 9.59 5.53 -16.54
N GLN A 29 10.03 5.35 -15.28
CA GLN A 29 11.08 4.42 -14.88
C GLN A 29 10.55 3.14 -14.22
N GLY A 30 9.23 2.98 -14.08
CA GLY A 30 8.62 1.86 -13.38
C GLY A 30 8.87 1.85 -11.86
N ILE A 31 9.21 3.01 -11.28
CA ILE A 31 9.49 3.19 -9.85
C ILE A 31 8.20 3.62 -9.13
N GLY A 32 7.91 2.97 -8.00
CA GLY A 32 6.81 3.31 -7.10
C GLY A 32 6.92 4.73 -6.54
N VAL A 33 5.84 5.24 -5.94
CA VAL A 33 5.87 6.56 -5.28
C VAL A 33 5.18 6.50 -3.93
N VAL A 34 5.70 7.28 -2.99
CA VAL A 34 5.10 7.49 -1.67
C VAL A 34 4.78 8.98 -1.55
N VAL A 35 3.49 9.33 -1.50
CA VAL A 35 3.02 10.73 -1.46
C VAL A 35 2.09 10.96 -0.27
N PRO A 36 1.98 12.18 0.26
CA PRO A 36 1.03 12.46 1.32
C PRO A 36 -0.42 12.38 0.78
N PRO A 37 -1.42 12.05 1.60
CA PRO A 37 -2.79 11.79 1.13
C PRO A 37 -3.39 12.92 0.30
N ASN A 38 -3.09 14.18 0.63
CA ASN A 38 -3.59 15.37 -0.06
C ASN A 38 -3.00 15.57 -1.47
N LEU A 39 -1.93 14.85 -1.82
CA LEU A 39 -1.25 14.95 -3.12
C LEU A 39 -1.45 13.70 -3.99
N LEU A 40 -2.26 12.72 -3.57
CA LEU A 40 -2.58 11.56 -4.40
C LEU A 40 -3.25 11.94 -5.74
N ARG A 41 -4.08 12.99 -5.74
CA ARG A 41 -4.65 13.57 -6.97
C ARG A 41 -3.61 14.17 -7.94
N ALA A 42 -2.34 14.27 -7.54
CA ALA A 42 -1.24 14.69 -8.41
C ALA A 42 -0.75 13.56 -9.32
N LEU A 43 -1.13 12.32 -9.04
CA LEU A 43 -0.74 11.17 -9.83
C LEU A 43 -1.34 11.25 -11.24
N PRO A 44 -0.58 10.84 -12.27
CA PRO A 44 -1.12 10.75 -13.61
C PRO A 44 -2.32 9.80 -13.64
N ALA A 45 -3.41 10.22 -14.27
CA ALA A 45 -4.56 9.34 -14.49
C ALA A 45 -4.12 8.11 -15.28
N GLU A 46 -4.51 6.92 -14.83
CA GLU A 46 -4.24 5.71 -15.58
C GLU A 46 -5.04 5.76 -16.88
N GLN A 47 -4.35 5.65 -18.02
CA GLN A 47 -4.93 5.72 -19.38
C GLN A 47 -5.92 4.57 -19.71
N GLY A 48 -6.47 3.85 -18.73
CA GLY A 48 -7.42 2.75 -18.91
C GLY A 48 -8.64 2.74 -17.97
N GLN A 49 -8.69 3.57 -16.92
CA GLN A 49 -9.82 3.56 -15.97
C GLN A 49 -11.00 4.44 -16.43
N GLU A 50 -10.76 5.55 -17.14
CA GLU A 50 -11.83 6.36 -17.72
C GLU A 50 -12.64 5.60 -18.80
N ALA A 51 -11.97 4.77 -19.61
CA ALA A 51 -12.63 3.98 -20.63
C ALA A 51 -13.59 2.92 -20.05
N SER A 52 -13.24 2.34 -18.90
CA SER A 52 -14.03 1.30 -18.23
C SER A 52 -15.27 1.89 -17.54
N GLN A 53 -15.15 3.05 -16.89
CA GLN A 53 -16.29 3.74 -16.26
C GLN A 53 -17.27 4.31 -17.29
N VAL A 54 -16.77 4.83 -18.42
CA VAL A 54 -17.63 5.29 -19.53
C VAL A 54 -18.36 4.13 -20.18
N GLN A 55 -17.73 2.95 -20.31
CA GLN A 55 -18.38 1.75 -20.84
C GLN A 55 -19.41 1.16 -19.88
N GLU A 56 -19.13 1.03 -18.57
CA GLU A 56 -20.12 0.55 -17.59
C GLU A 56 -21.33 1.48 -17.51
N GLY A 57 -21.13 2.80 -17.49
CA GLY A 57 -22.22 3.77 -17.50
C GLY A 57 -23.12 3.69 -18.74
N GLN A 58 -22.52 3.43 -19.92
CA GLN A 58 -23.26 3.22 -21.17
C GLN A 58 -23.98 1.86 -21.19
N GLN A 59 -23.39 0.81 -20.61
CA GLN A 59 -23.97 -0.53 -20.54
C GLN A 59 -25.18 -0.56 -19.60
N PHE A 60 -25.13 0.13 -18.46
CA PHE A 60 -26.28 0.31 -17.57
C PHE A 60 -27.40 1.15 -18.20
N GLN A 61 -27.06 2.19 -18.98
CA GLN A 61 -28.04 2.97 -19.74
C GLN A 61 -28.71 2.14 -20.85
N GLN A 62 -27.99 1.26 -21.54
CA GLN A 62 -28.57 0.35 -22.53
C GLN A 62 -29.43 -0.74 -21.90
N ALA A 63 -29.00 -1.32 -20.78
CA ALA A 63 -29.79 -2.31 -20.04
C ALA A 63 -31.12 -1.71 -19.53
N GLY A 64 -31.09 -0.46 -19.04
CA GLY A 64 -32.29 0.28 -18.62
C GLY A 64 -33.31 0.56 -19.73
N GLN A 65 -32.90 0.56 -21.01
CA GLN A 65 -33.80 0.75 -22.15
C GLN A 65 -34.43 -0.55 -22.66
N SER A 66 -33.92 -1.72 -22.25
CA SER A 66 -34.36 -3.03 -22.75
C SER A 66 -35.53 -3.67 -22.01
N TRP A 67 -36.04 -3.04 -20.93
CA TRP A 67 -37.18 -3.54 -20.16
C TRP A 67 -38.53 -3.09 -20.73
N GLN A 68 -38.83 -3.43 -21.98
CA GLN A 68 -40.21 -3.44 -22.47
C GLN A 68 -40.51 -4.71 -23.29
N ALA A 69 -41.34 -5.56 -22.66
CA ALA A 69 -42.23 -6.60 -23.20
C ALA A 69 -41.64 -7.94 -23.72
N ALA A 70 -41.96 -9.04 -23.02
CA ALA A 70 -42.89 -10.08 -23.51
C ALA A 70 -43.18 -11.16 -22.44
N PRO A 71 -44.39 -11.76 -22.39
CA PRO A 71 -44.79 -12.75 -21.40
C PRO A 71 -44.60 -14.21 -21.87
N GLY A 72 -44.23 -15.07 -20.92
CA GLY A 72 -44.65 -16.48 -20.79
C GLY A 72 -44.28 -17.49 -21.88
N ALA A 73 -43.36 -18.41 -21.57
CA ALA A 73 -43.47 -19.83 -21.93
C ALA A 73 -42.45 -20.67 -21.12
N HIS A 74 -42.94 -21.68 -20.42
CA HIS A 74 -42.12 -22.75 -19.85
C HIS A 74 -41.81 -23.78 -20.94
N THR A 75 -40.53 -24.12 -21.11
CA THR A 75 -40.07 -25.31 -21.85
C THR A 75 -38.94 -25.97 -21.07
N GLU A 76 -39.03 -27.30 -20.92
CA GLU A 76 -38.08 -28.21 -20.26
C GLU A 76 -36.73 -28.32 -20.98
N PRO A 77 -35.67 -28.85 -20.31
CA PRO A 77 -34.28 -28.58 -20.65
C PRO A 77 -33.71 -29.54 -21.69
N GLY A 78 -33.27 -28.99 -22.83
CA GLY A 78 -32.45 -29.66 -23.82
C GLY A 78 -30.97 -29.36 -23.61
N ALA A 79 -30.17 -30.43 -23.57
CA ALA A 79 -28.71 -30.51 -23.59
C ALA A 79 -27.96 -29.21 -23.97
N HIS A 80 -27.43 -28.52 -22.96
CA HIS A 80 -26.38 -27.52 -23.14
C HIS A 80 -25.02 -28.20 -23.06
N THR A 81 -24.32 -28.27 -24.19
CA THR A 81 -22.86 -28.41 -24.20
C THR A 81 -22.27 -27.18 -23.54
N GLU A 82 -21.67 -27.34 -22.36
CA GLU A 82 -20.93 -26.28 -21.67
C GLU A 82 -19.76 -25.81 -22.55
N PRO A 83 -19.68 -24.52 -22.94
CA PRO A 83 -18.42 -23.95 -23.35
C PRO A 83 -17.53 -23.93 -22.10
N GLY A 84 -16.42 -24.65 -22.14
CA GLY A 84 -15.47 -24.75 -21.05
C GLY A 84 -14.92 -23.38 -20.67
N TRP A 85 -15.51 -22.76 -19.66
CA TRP A 85 -14.88 -21.71 -18.88
C TRP A 85 -13.84 -22.35 -17.95
N GLN A 86 -12.79 -22.93 -18.55
CA GLN A 86 -11.53 -23.10 -17.84
C GLN A 86 -10.91 -21.71 -17.71
N GLN A 87 -11.39 -20.96 -16.72
CA GLN A 87 -10.63 -19.84 -16.19
C GLN A 87 -9.37 -20.46 -15.58
N GLN A 88 -8.28 -20.42 -16.33
CA GLN A 88 -6.97 -20.68 -15.76
C GLN A 88 -6.80 -19.69 -14.60
N PRO A 89 -6.52 -20.14 -13.38
CA PRO A 89 -6.18 -19.23 -12.30
C PRO A 89 -4.98 -18.42 -12.78
N GLN A 90 -5.19 -17.13 -13.02
CA GLN A 90 -4.13 -16.21 -13.39
C GLN A 90 -3.13 -16.24 -12.24
N THR A 91 -1.96 -16.80 -12.47
CA THR A 91 -0.86 -16.75 -11.50
C THR A 91 -0.60 -15.28 -11.16
N PRO A 92 -0.43 -14.88 -9.88
CA PRO A 92 -0.18 -13.49 -9.47
C PRO A 92 1.03 -12.79 -10.13
N GLN A 93 1.75 -13.48 -11.03
CA GLN A 93 3.00 -13.07 -11.63
C GLN A 93 2.85 -12.35 -12.99
N ASP A 94 1.67 -12.41 -13.62
CA ASP A 94 1.43 -11.85 -14.98
C ASP A 94 0.62 -10.55 -15.02
N LEU A 95 0.29 -9.96 -13.86
CA LEU A 95 -0.26 -8.60 -13.86
C LEU A 95 0.86 -7.61 -14.22
N PRO A 96 0.65 -6.66 -15.15
CA PRO A 96 1.61 -5.57 -15.37
C PRO A 96 1.91 -4.97 -14.00
N ARG A 97 3.20 -4.92 -13.62
CA ARG A 97 3.63 -4.39 -12.32
C ARG A 97 3.15 -2.96 -12.23
N ARG A 98 1.96 -2.76 -11.66
CA ARG A 98 1.44 -1.44 -11.33
C ARG A 98 2.52 -0.77 -10.50
N VAL A 99 2.95 0.39 -10.96
CA VAL A 99 3.76 1.29 -10.15
C VAL A 99 3.05 1.43 -8.80
N SER A 100 3.69 0.97 -7.72
CA SER A 100 3.04 0.95 -6.42
C SER A 100 2.84 2.39 -5.95
N VAL A 101 1.59 2.80 -5.85
CA VAL A 101 1.23 4.07 -5.23
C VAL A 101 1.02 3.80 -3.75
N ALA A 102 1.89 4.36 -2.92
CA ALA A 102 1.77 4.32 -1.48
C ALA A 102 1.45 5.71 -0.92
N SER A 103 0.79 5.74 0.22
CA SER A 103 0.60 6.93 1.02
C SER A 103 0.82 6.64 2.50
N VAL A 104 0.69 7.66 3.34
CA VAL A 104 0.99 7.58 4.77
C VAL A 104 -0.19 8.04 5.62
N ALA A 105 -0.29 7.50 6.84
CA ALA A 105 -1.24 7.93 7.86
C ALA A 105 -0.54 8.08 9.21
N GLY A 106 -0.98 9.03 10.04
CA GLY A 106 -0.34 9.38 11.31
C GLY A 106 1.09 9.91 11.17
N TYR A 107 1.55 10.21 9.95
CA TYR A 107 2.93 10.55 9.66
C TYR A 107 3.26 12.02 9.96
N PRO A 108 4.47 12.35 10.42
CA PRO A 108 5.56 11.42 10.79
C PRO A 108 5.51 10.96 12.24
N SER A 109 4.71 11.60 13.10
CA SER A 109 4.88 11.49 14.56
C SER A 109 4.22 10.26 15.20
N GLY A 110 3.16 9.73 14.59
CA GLY A 110 2.32 8.70 15.19
C GLY A 110 1.46 9.19 16.36
N GLN A 111 1.42 10.49 16.68
CA GLN A 111 0.70 10.99 17.86
C GLN A 111 -0.77 11.34 17.59
N HIS A 112 -1.26 11.10 16.37
CA HIS A 112 -2.66 11.29 16.04
C HIS A 112 -3.53 10.24 16.76
N HIS A 113 -4.74 10.60 17.15
CA HIS A 113 -5.68 9.62 17.69
C HIS A 113 -5.96 8.53 16.64
N ARG A 114 -6.09 7.26 17.05
CA ARG A 114 -6.24 6.12 16.11
C ARG A 114 -7.34 6.28 15.06
N LEU A 115 -8.45 6.93 15.41
CA LEU A 115 -9.56 7.17 14.47
C LEU A 115 -9.23 8.25 13.43
N ILE A 116 -8.36 9.20 13.76
CA ILE A 116 -7.84 10.18 12.79
C ILE A 116 -6.95 9.46 11.79
N LYS A 117 -6.01 8.62 12.27
CA LYS A 117 -5.16 7.79 11.39
C LYS A 117 -5.98 6.89 10.48
N ALA A 118 -7.03 6.25 11.01
CA ALA A 118 -7.95 5.44 10.22
C ALA A 118 -8.66 6.27 9.12
N SER A 119 -9.06 7.50 9.45
CA SER A 119 -9.70 8.41 8.48
C SER A 119 -8.73 8.88 7.39
N GLU A 120 -7.48 9.22 7.75
CA GLU A 120 -6.40 9.54 6.81
C GLU A 120 -6.10 8.35 5.88
N ALA A 121 -6.01 7.14 6.44
CA ALA A 121 -5.78 5.92 5.67
C ALA A 121 -6.94 5.62 4.72
N ARG A 122 -8.19 5.82 5.16
CA ARG A 122 -9.37 5.67 4.30
C ARG A 122 -9.35 6.65 3.14
N LEU A 123 -9.04 7.92 3.41
CA LEU A 123 -8.90 8.94 2.38
C LEU A 123 -7.83 8.55 1.37
N ALA A 124 -6.65 8.12 1.83
CA ALA A 124 -5.58 7.70 0.94
C ALA A 124 -6.01 6.57 -0.03
N VAL A 125 -6.72 5.55 0.48
CA VAL A 125 -7.27 4.48 -0.37
C VAL A 125 -8.30 5.02 -1.37
N GLN A 126 -9.20 5.91 -0.93
CA GLN A 126 -10.21 6.51 -1.80
C GLN A 126 -9.59 7.35 -2.93
N GLU A 127 -8.45 7.99 -2.66
CA GLU A 127 -7.69 8.77 -3.62
C GLU A 127 -6.72 7.91 -4.47
N GLY A 128 -6.80 6.58 -4.37
CA GLY A 128 -6.10 5.65 -5.27
C GLY A 128 -4.80 5.06 -4.74
N ALA A 129 -4.46 5.24 -3.46
CA ALA A 129 -3.32 4.55 -2.87
C ALA A 129 -3.56 3.03 -2.82
N SER A 130 -2.63 2.27 -3.42
CA SER A 130 -2.61 0.81 -3.36
C SER A 130 -2.02 0.27 -2.06
N MET A 131 -1.23 1.09 -1.35
CA MET A 131 -0.68 0.82 -0.03
C MET A 131 -0.81 2.06 0.86
N VAL A 132 -1.11 1.86 2.15
CA VAL A 132 -0.99 2.90 3.17
C VAL A 132 -0.03 2.43 4.26
N ALA A 133 1.02 3.20 4.54
CA ALA A 133 1.91 2.97 5.67
C ALA A 133 1.54 3.86 6.85
N VAL A 134 1.17 3.27 7.98
CA VAL A 134 0.78 4.03 9.17
C VAL A 134 1.91 4.12 10.18
N VAL A 135 2.14 5.31 10.72
CA VAL A 135 3.02 5.49 11.89
C VAL A 135 2.20 5.17 13.14
N PRO A 136 2.51 4.09 13.87
CA PRO A 136 1.77 3.72 15.08
C PRO A 136 2.11 4.66 16.25
N GLU A 137 1.37 4.57 17.34
CA GLU A 137 1.76 5.23 18.59
C GLU A 137 2.98 4.51 19.18
N TYR A 138 4.17 5.06 18.96
CA TYR A 138 5.45 4.50 19.41
C TYR A 138 5.54 4.31 20.92
N ALA A 139 4.78 5.07 21.72
CA ALA A 139 4.70 4.83 23.16
C ALA A 139 4.21 3.40 23.47
N ASN A 140 3.34 2.81 22.65
CA ASN A 140 2.91 1.42 22.84
C ASN A 140 4.03 0.42 22.58
N ILE A 141 4.92 0.68 21.63
CA ILE A 141 6.08 -0.19 21.35
C ILE A 141 7.13 -0.04 22.46
N ALA A 142 7.39 1.19 22.89
CA ALA A 142 8.38 1.50 23.93
C ALA A 142 8.14 0.71 25.23
N VAL A 143 6.87 0.55 25.63
CA VAL A 143 6.47 -0.19 26.83
C VAL A 143 5.89 -1.58 26.53
N MET A 144 5.99 -2.06 25.29
CA MET A 144 5.45 -3.35 24.82
C MET A 144 3.96 -3.56 25.18
N ASN A 145 3.16 -2.50 25.10
CA ASN A 145 1.70 -2.52 25.31
C ASN A 145 0.99 -3.17 24.12
N SER A 146 0.77 -4.48 24.21
CA SER A 146 0.17 -5.29 23.13
C SER A 146 -1.26 -4.85 22.83
N THR A 147 -2.06 -4.58 23.87
CA THR A 147 -3.47 -4.18 23.71
C THR A 147 -3.59 -2.86 22.97
N GLY A 148 -2.79 -1.85 23.37
CA GLY A 148 -2.78 -0.55 22.70
C GLY A 148 -2.37 -0.67 21.24
N PHE A 149 -1.22 -1.31 20.99
CA PHE A 149 -0.65 -1.45 19.65
C PHE A 149 -1.55 -2.24 18.69
N ILE A 150 -2.02 -3.43 19.11
CA ILE A 150 -2.91 -4.26 18.27
C ILE A 150 -4.23 -3.54 18.01
N SER A 151 -4.86 -2.94 19.04
CA SER A 151 -6.15 -2.28 18.86
C SER A 151 -6.07 -1.07 17.94
N GLU A 152 -4.94 -0.35 17.97
CA GLU A 152 -4.67 0.74 17.04
C GLU A 152 -4.57 0.24 15.60
N VAL A 153 -3.65 -0.70 15.35
CA VAL A 153 -3.40 -1.22 13.99
C VAL A 153 -4.64 -1.93 13.43
N ALA A 154 -5.37 -2.69 14.24
CA ALA A 154 -6.63 -3.33 13.83
C ALA A 154 -7.70 -2.30 13.44
N SER A 155 -7.82 -1.18 14.18
CA SER A 155 -8.77 -0.12 13.83
C SER A 155 -8.45 0.52 12.47
N ILE A 156 -7.16 0.63 12.13
CA ILE A 156 -6.70 1.18 10.85
C ILE A 156 -6.87 0.16 9.72
N ARG A 157 -6.64 -1.13 9.99
CA ARG A 157 -6.87 -2.21 9.01
C ARG A 157 -8.31 -2.21 8.49
N GLU A 158 -9.30 -1.98 9.34
CA GLU A 158 -10.71 -1.87 8.93
C GLU A 158 -10.96 -0.70 7.96
N ALA A 159 -10.19 0.39 8.08
CA ALA A 159 -10.27 1.54 7.18
C ALA A 159 -9.57 1.33 5.83
N VAL A 160 -8.67 0.34 5.76
CA VAL A 160 -7.93 -0.06 4.57
C VAL A 160 -8.39 -1.48 4.19
N PRO A 161 -9.56 -1.67 3.57
CA PRO A 161 -9.97 -3.01 3.15
C PRO A 161 -9.11 -3.50 1.98
N HIS A 162 -8.94 -4.82 1.88
CA HIS A 162 -8.39 -5.44 0.68
C HIS A 162 -9.20 -5.01 -0.56
N PRO A 163 -8.56 -4.83 -1.73
CA PRO A 163 -7.18 -5.20 -2.06
C PRO A 163 -6.10 -4.18 -1.66
N ALA A 164 -6.46 -3.06 -1.01
CA ALA A 164 -5.45 -2.09 -0.56
C ALA A 164 -4.58 -2.68 0.57
N GLN A 165 -3.28 -2.42 0.49
CA GLN A 165 -2.30 -2.94 1.44
C GLN A 165 -2.13 -1.99 2.64
N LEU A 166 -1.95 -2.55 3.83
CA LEU A 166 -1.60 -1.81 5.04
C LEU A 166 -0.18 -2.18 5.46
N ALA A 167 0.70 -1.18 5.50
CA ALA A 167 2.01 -1.31 6.12
C ALA A 167 2.06 -0.56 7.46
N VAL A 168 2.96 -0.96 8.34
CA VAL A 168 3.18 -0.28 9.64
C VAL A 168 4.64 0.13 9.76
N PHE A 169 4.88 1.39 10.13
CA PHE A 169 6.22 1.84 10.46
C PHE A 169 6.68 1.27 11.79
N VAL A 170 7.91 0.75 11.83
CA VAL A 170 8.62 0.37 13.04
C VAL A 170 10.00 0.99 12.98
N ASP A 171 10.25 2.00 13.82
CA ASP A 171 11.46 2.80 13.75
C ASP A 171 12.70 2.07 14.28
N THR A 172 13.54 1.64 13.34
CA THR A 172 14.79 0.91 13.64
C THR A 172 15.90 1.78 14.22
N THR A 173 15.74 3.10 14.23
CA THR A 173 16.70 4.04 14.80
C THR A 173 16.43 4.37 16.27
N ILE A 174 15.22 4.06 16.75
CA ILE A 174 14.76 4.38 18.10
C ILE A 174 14.65 3.13 18.98
N PHE A 175 14.20 2.01 18.42
CA PHE A 175 13.92 0.80 19.18
C PHE A 175 15.08 -0.19 19.19
N ASP A 176 15.26 -0.86 20.33
CA ASP A 176 16.25 -1.93 20.47
C ASP A 176 15.78 -3.27 19.85
N ALA A 177 16.70 -4.24 19.77
CA ALA A 177 16.44 -5.57 19.24
C ALA A 177 15.23 -6.28 19.89
N GLN A 178 15.02 -6.10 21.20
CA GLN A 178 13.92 -6.73 21.92
C GLN A 178 12.58 -6.11 21.53
N GLN A 179 12.52 -4.78 21.45
CA GLN A 179 11.33 -4.02 21.04
C GLN A 179 10.99 -4.27 19.57
N LEU A 180 11.98 -4.32 18.67
CA LEU A 180 11.80 -4.65 17.25
C LEU A 180 11.25 -6.06 17.06
N ALA A 181 11.85 -7.05 17.75
CA ALA A 181 11.38 -8.44 17.72
C ALA A 181 9.95 -8.58 18.26
N TRP A 182 9.63 -7.85 19.33
CA TRP A 182 8.30 -7.81 19.89
C TRP A 182 7.29 -7.21 18.91
N ALA A 183 7.58 -6.04 18.34
CA ALA A 183 6.69 -5.34 17.41
C ALA A 183 6.36 -6.20 16.19
N ALA A 184 7.37 -6.80 15.56
CA ALA A 184 7.21 -7.68 14.39
C ALA A 184 6.26 -8.86 14.67
N ARG A 185 6.33 -9.47 15.87
CA ARG A 185 5.47 -10.60 16.26
C ARG A 185 4.03 -10.18 16.53
N GLN A 186 3.81 -9.00 17.11
CA GLN A 186 2.46 -8.48 17.39
C GLN A 186 1.68 -8.16 16.11
N LEU A 187 2.38 -7.75 15.05
CA LEU A 187 1.76 -7.32 13.80
C LEU A 187 1.24 -8.48 12.94
N GLY A 188 1.84 -9.66 13.02
CA GLY A 188 1.47 -10.82 12.20
C GLY A 188 -0.02 -11.20 12.25
N PRO A 189 -0.66 -11.31 13.43
CA PRO A 189 -2.09 -11.61 13.54
C PRO A 189 -3.05 -10.50 13.10
N VAL A 190 -2.58 -9.26 12.95
CA VAL A 190 -3.44 -8.09 12.65
C VAL A 190 -3.76 -7.97 11.15
N GLY A 191 -3.09 -8.75 10.30
CA GLY A 191 -3.34 -8.75 8.86
C GLY A 191 -2.75 -7.52 8.15
N ILE A 192 -1.58 -7.06 8.61
CA ILE A 192 -0.78 -6.10 7.83
C ILE A 192 -0.07 -6.83 6.68
N ASP A 193 0.36 -6.07 5.68
CA ASP A 193 0.97 -6.58 4.45
C ASP A 193 2.49 -6.35 4.40
N ALA A 194 3.02 -5.37 5.14
CA ALA A 194 4.46 -5.08 5.23
C ALA A 194 4.82 -4.29 6.49
N ILE A 195 6.08 -4.37 6.90
CA ILE A 195 6.68 -3.46 7.89
C ILE A 195 7.58 -2.47 7.14
N ILE A 196 7.46 -1.18 7.44
CA ILE A 196 8.41 -0.16 6.96
C ILE A 196 9.38 0.17 8.10
N ALA A 197 10.67 -0.02 7.90
CA ALA A 197 11.71 -0.01 8.94
C ALA A 197 12.13 1.40 9.42
N GLY A 198 11.19 2.34 9.48
CA GLY A 198 11.37 3.71 9.96
C GLY A 198 10.75 4.76 9.01
N PRO A 199 10.30 5.91 9.52
CA PRO A 199 9.63 6.94 8.72
C PRO A 199 10.59 7.79 7.87
N HIS A 200 11.85 7.91 8.28
CA HIS A 200 12.83 8.79 7.64
C HIS A 200 14.08 8.05 7.15
N GLU A 201 14.51 7.06 7.91
CA GLU A 201 15.67 6.23 7.61
C GLU A 201 15.54 4.87 8.31
N SER A 202 16.40 3.93 7.92
CA SER A 202 16.43 2.58 8.46
C SER A 202 17.86 2.18 8.84
N ALA A 203 18.05 1.73 10.08
CA ALA A 203 19.30 1.15 10.53
C ALA A 203 19.39 -0.32 10.07
N ALA A 204 20.49 -0.70 9.40
CA ALA A 204 20.67 -2.05 8.86
C ALA A 204 20.55 -3.15 9.93
N GLU A 205 21.09 -2.94 11.13
CA GLU A 205 20.94 -3.89 12.25
C GLU A 205 19.47 -4.06 12.66
N GLY A 206 18.70 -2.98 12.73
CA GLY A 206 17.28 -3.06 13.05
C GLY A 206 16.44 -3.70 11.94
N VAL A 207 16.77 -3.44 10.66
CA VAL A 207 16.19 -4.14 9.50
C VAL A 207 16.42 -5.64 9.61
N TRP A 208 17.63 -6.05 9.99
CA TRP A 208 17.95 -7.46 10.24
C TRP A 208 17.09 -8.05 11.35
N HIS A 209 16.96 -7.38 12.50
CA HIS A 209 16.11 -7.84 13.59
C HIS A 209 14.63 -7.99 13.18
N LEU A 210 14.10 -7.03 12.42
CA LEU A 210 12.74 -7.12 11.89
C LEU A 210 12.60 -8.29 10.91
N SER A 211 13.56 -8.49 10.00
CA SER A 211 13.51 -9.56 8.99
C SER A 211 13.55 -10.97 9.62
N GLN A 212 14.23 -11.14 10.75
CA GLN A 212 14.27 -12.43 11.47
C GLN A 212 12.96 -12.78 12.20
N HIS A 213 12.08 -11.81 12.45
CA HIS A 213 10.91 -12.00 13.33
C HIS A 213 9.57 -11.66 12.67
N SER A 214 9.59 -10.92 11.56
CA SER A 214 8.40 -10.58 10.79
C SER A 214 7.90 -11.79 10.00
N ARG A 215 6.58 -11.88 9.85
CA ARG A 215 5.92 -12.84 8.93
C ARG A 215 5.56 -12.20 7.59
N VAL A 216 5.73 -10.88 7.48
CA VAL A 216 5.45 -10.08 6.30
C VAL A 216 6.73 -9.43 5.78
N PRO A 217 6.79 -9.05 4.49
CA PRO A 217 7.90 -8.28 3.94
C PRO A 217 8.34 -7.10 4.82
N VAL A 218 9.65 -6.89 4.92
CA VAL A 218 10.24 -5.72 5.60
C VAL A 218 10.81 -4.81 4.52
N MET A 219 10.34 -3.59 4.43
CA MET A 219 10.82 -2.57 3.51
C MET A 219 11.63 -1.52 4.29
N ALA A 220 12.68 -0.98 3.69
CA ALA A 220 13.54 0.02 4.33
C ALA A 220 13.35 1.40 3.70
N VAL A 221 13.40 2.45 4.51
CA VAL A 221 13.54 3.83 4.05
C VAL A 221 15.02 4.18 4.12
N CYS A 222 15.64 4.60 3.03
CA CYS A 222 17.08 4.85 3.01
C CYS A 222 17.50 5.78 1.88
N SER A 223 18.73 6.31 1.93
CA SER A 223 19.36 6.92 0.77
C SER A 223 19.87 5.86 -0.22
N ASN A 224 20.28 6.30 -1.42
CA ASN A 224 20.96 5.43 -2.39
C ASN A 224 22.24 4.79 -1.83
N GLU A 225 22.99 5.52 -0.99
CA GLU A 225 24.25 5.05 -0.41
C GLU A 225 24.02 3.95 0.63
N GLN A 226 22.92 4.04 1.37
CA GLN A 226 22.55 3.08 2.42
C GLN A 226 21.86 1.83 1.86
N ALA A 227 21.33 1.88 0.63
CA ALA A 227 20.55 0.81 0.02
C ALA A 227 21.24 -0.57 0.06
N PRO A 228 22.54 -0.72 -0.29
CA PRO A 228 23.19 -2.03 -0.25
C PRO A 228 23.18 -2.67 1.15
N ALA A 229 23.41 -1.88 2.20
CA ALA A 229 23.50 -2.38 3.57
C ALA A 229 22.14 -2.85 4.10
N VAL A 230 21.05 -2.11 3.82
CA VAL A 230 19.70 -2.52 4.25
C VAL A 230 19.17 -3.71 3.44
N VAL A 231 19.59 -3.85 2.17
CA VAL A 231 19.28 -5.04 1.36
C VAL A 231 19.98 -6.28 1.93
N GLU A 232 21.27 -6.17 2.27
CA GLU A 232 22.02 -7.27 2.90
C GLU A 232 21.43 -7.66 4.27
N ALA A 233 20.88 -6.68 5.00
CA ALA A 233 20.15 -6.92 6.25
C ALA A 233 18.79 -7.63 6.06
N GLY A 234 18.31 -7.78 4.82
CA GLY A 234 17.09 -8.51 4.49
C GLY A 234 15.88 -7.65 4.16
N ALA A 235 16.06 -6.36 3.82
CA ALA A 235 14.98 -5.58 3.22
C ALA A 235 14.53 -6.21 1.90
N THR A 236 13.21 -6.31 1.70
CA THR A 236 12.57 -6.88 0.49
C THR A 236 11.93 -5.81 -0.39
N GLY A 237 12.12 -4.54 -0.06
CA GLY A 237 11.69 -3.38 -0.84
C GLY A 237 12.29 -2.11 -0.26
N LEU A 238 12.46 -1.09 -1.10
CA LEU A 238 13.16 0.15 -0.73
C LEU A 238 12.31 1.37 -1.00
N TRP A 239 12.28 2.27 -0.03
CA TRP A 239 11.69 3.60 -0.11
C TRP A 239 12.85 4.60 -0.08
N ILE A 240 13.26 5.07 -1.26
CA ILE A 240 14.46 5.89 -1.37
C ILE A 240 14.13 7.35 -1.10
N THR A 241 14.81 7.92 -0.09
CA THR A 241 14.80 9.36 0.17
C THR A 241 15.79 10.05 -0.76
N HIS A 242 15.41 11.22 -1.28
CA HIS A 242 16.23 11.97 -2.23
C HIS A 242 16.72 11.09 -3.40
N LEU A 243 15.80 10.56 -4.22
CA LEU A 243 16.19 9.93 -5.47
C LEU A 243 16.88 11.02 -6.32
N LEU A 244 18.20 11.05 -6.25
CA LEU A 244 19.05 11.99 -6.98
C LEU A 244 18.70 11.88 -8.46
N ASP A 245 18.34 13.01 -9.06
CA ASP A 245 18.25 13.25 -10.50
C ASP A 245 17.43 12.21 -11.31
N ILE A 246 16.09 12.31 -11.23
CA ILE A 246 15.18 11.76 -12.24
C ILE A 246 14.68 12.85 -13.19
#